data_AF-A0A1Y2WNC3-F1
#
_entry.id   AF-A0A1Y2WNC3-F1
#
_cell.length_a   1.000
_cell.length_b   1.000
_cell.length_c   1.000
_cell.angle_alpha   90.00
_cell.angle_beta   90.00
_cell.angle_gamma   90.00
#
_symmetry.space_group_name_H-M   'P 1'
#
loop_
_entity.id
_entity.type
_entity.pdbx_description
1 polymer ?
#
loop_
_entity_poly.entity_id
_entity_poly.type
_entity_poly.pdbx_seq_one_letter_code
_entity_poly.pdbx_strand_id
1 'polypeptide(L)'
;MSCCSSGSSCSSCSSRILPKSDQARGLRERAFSAQNRTQSQVELRIPGYLVNPVHLVELLQERFQGHYKVKLRNDNYFISIPEKLTQNDLVRCY
;
A
#
# COMPACT_ATOMS: atom_id res chain seq x y z
N MET A 1 -14.60 -28.53 -46.81
CA MET A 1 -13.97 -29.47 -45.86
C MET A 1 -13.73 -28.70 -44.57
N SER A 2 -14.77 -28.54 -43.75
CA SER A 2 -15.12 -29.37 -42.58
C SER A 2 -14.30 -28.93 -41.35
N CYS A 3 -14.84 -28.56 -40.20
CA CYS A 3 -16.22 -28.49 -39.70
C CYS A 3 -16.23 -27.63 -38.43
N CYS A 4 -17.35 -26.94 -38.23
CA CYS A 4 -17.75 -26.15 -37.08
C CYS A 4 -18.38 -27.04 -35.98
N SER A 5 -18.17 -26.68 -34.71
CA SER A 5 -18.95 -27.02 -33.48
C SER A 5 -18.17 -26.38 -32.32
N SER A 6 -18.65 -25.50 -31.43
CA SER A 6 -19.97 -25.18 -30.90
C SER A 6 -19.89 -23.71 -30.44
N GLY A 7 -20.79 -22.81 -30.79
CA GLY A 7 -22.10 -22.69 -30.16
C GLY A 7 -22.06 -21.68 -29.00
N SER A 8 -22.19 -20.38 -29.29
CA SER A 8 -23.02 -19.40 -28.55
C SER A 8 -22.79 -17.97 -29.07
N SER A 9 -23.83 -17.47 -29.72
CA SER A 9 -24.27 -16.08 -29.94
C SER A 9 -23.28 -14.94 -30.20
N CYS A 10 -23.41 -14.45 -31.42
CA CYS A 10 -23.06 -13.14 -31.95
C CYS A 10 -23.64 -11.95 -31.16
N SER A 11 -22.93 -10.82 -31.22
CA SER A 11 -23.55 -9.50 -31.32
C SER A 11 -22.65 -8.57 -32.15
N SER A 12 -23.23 -8.11 -33.26
CA SER A 12 -22.81 -7.06 -34.20
C SER A 12 -22.15 -5.84 -33.50
N CYS A 13 -21.24 -5.08 -34.12
CA CYS A 13 -21.53 -4.23 -35.28
C CYS A 13 -20.26 -3.79 -36.04
N SER A 14 -20.47 -3.60 -37.34
CA SER A 14 -19.59 -3.03 -38.36
C SER A 14 -19.11 -1.60 -38.08
N SER A 15 -17.85 -1.32 -38.43
CA SER A 15 -17.45 -0.45 -39.56
C SER A 15 -16.16 0.32 -39.30
N ARG A 16 -15.18 0.06 -40.17
CA ARG A 16 -14.11 0.94 -40.70
C ARG A 16 -13.61 2.09 -39.80
N ILE A 17 -12.32 2.04 -39.43
CA ILE A 17 -11.35 3.16 -39.54
C ILE A 17 -9.92 2.56 -39.58
N LEU A 18 -9.07 3.13 -40.45
CA LEU A 18 -7.67 2.79 -40.71
C LEU A 18 -6.80 2.77 -39.42
N PRO A 19 -5.84 1.84 -39.25
CA PRO A 19 -4.80 2.02 -38.24
C PRO A 19 -3.73 3.00 -38.76
N LYS A 20 -3.68 4.19 -38.16
CA LYS A 20 -2.49 5.04 -38.19
C LYS A 20 -1.45 4.40 -37.28
N SER A 21 -0.39 3.87 -37.87
CA SER A 21 0.81 3.44 -37.17
C SER A 21 1.61 4.66 -36.71
N ASP A 22 1.39 5.10 -35.48
CA ASP A 22 2.30 5.99 -34.76
C ASP A 22 2.75 5.27 -33.49
N GLN A 23 3.83 4.49 -33.61
CA GLN A 23 4.44 3.82 -32.49
C GLN A 23 5.95 4.03 -32.57
N ALA A 24 6.43 5.12 -31.98
CA ALA A 24 7.84 5.30 -31.69
C ALA A 24 8.06 6.19 -30.45
N ARG A 25 8.51 5.51 -29.38
CA ARG A 25 9.58 5.93 -28.47
C ARG A 25 9.26 7.02 -27.44
N GLY A 26 9.14 6.60 -26.17
CA GLY A 26 9.17 7.53 -25.04
C GLY A 26 9.06 6.88 -23.67
N LEU A 27 9.91 5.88 -23.39
CA LEU A 27 10.12 5.26 -22.07
C LEU A 27 10.26 6.28 -20.93
N ARG A 28 9.21 6.48 -20.13
CA ARG A 28 9.31 6.92 -18.73
C ARG A 28 8.20 6.29 -17.89
N GLU A 29 8.00 4.99 -18.04
CA GLU A 29 7.37 4.20 -16.98
C GLU A 29 8.38 4.05 -15.85
N ARG A 30 8.39 5.02 -14.93
CA ARG A 30 8.99 4.83 -13.61
C ARG A 30 8.02 3.97 -12.80
N ALA A 31 7.83 2.72 -13.24
CA ALA A 31 7.29 1.66 -12.43
C ALA A 31 8.32 1.40 -11.34
N PHE A 32 8.21 2.15 -10.24
CA PHE A 32 8.97 1.90 -9.05
C PHE A 32 8.56 0.51 -8.58
N SER A 33 9.44 -0.47 -8.83
CA SER A 33 9.36 -1.81 -8.30
C SER A 33 9.30 -1.74 -6.77
N ALA A 34 8.10 -1.60 -6.23
CA ALA A 34 7.80 -1.97 -4.86
C ALA A 34 7.21 -3.37 -4.89
N GLN A 35 8.03 -4.35 -5.28
CA GLN A 35 7.89 -5.71 -4.76
C GLN A 35 8.24 -5.67 -3.25
N ASN A 36 7.47 -4.93 -2.46
CA ASN A 36 7.52 -5.06 -1.02
C ASN A 36 6.61 -6.23 -0.68
N ARG A 37 7.23 -7.41 -0.70
CA ARG A 37 6.87 -8.58 0.10
C ARG A 37 6.08 -8.10 1.32
N THR A 38 4.82 -8.48 1.39
CA THR A 38 3.86 -8.12 2.44
C THR A 38 4.38 -8.56 3.81
N GLN A 39 5.31 -7.81 4.40
CA GLN A 39 5.50 -7.80 5.84
C GLN A 39 4.20 -7.27 6.41
N SER A 40 3.41 -8.17 6.99
CA SER A 40 2.15 -7.87 7.65
C SER A 40 2.42 -6.83 8.74
N GLN A 41 2.14 -5.55 8.44
CA GLN A 41 2.28 -4.49 9.43
C GLN A 41 1.16 -4.62 10.46
N VAL A 42 1.51 -4.51 11.73
CA VAL A 42 0.58 -4.45 12.85
C VAL A 42 0.16 -2.99 13.01
N GLU A 43 -1.14 -2.74 13.13
CA GLU A 43 -1.67 -1.43 13.50
C GLU A 43 -1.91 -1.38 15.02
N LEU A 44 -1.27 -0.43 15.69
CA LEU A 44 -1.43 -0.14 17.11
C LEU A 44 -2.20 1.17 17.28
N ARG A 45 -3.20 1.16 18.17
CA ARG A 45 -3.95 2.34 18.57
C ARG A 45 -3.54 2.78 19.98
N ILE A 46 -3.13 4.04 20.12
CA ILE A 46 -2.76 4.64 21.40
C ILE A 46 -3.55 5.95 21.58
N PRO A 47 -4.29 6.13 22.68
CA PRO A 47 -4.91 7.42 22.99
C PRO A 47 -3.85 8.52 23.18
N GLY A 48 -4.07 9.69 22.58
CA GLY A 48 -3.11 10.79 22.56
C GLY A 48 -2.83 11.37 23.94
N TYR A 49 -3.86 11.47 24.79
CA TYR A 49 -3.71 11.92 26.18
C TYR A 49 -2.87 10.99 27.08
N LEU A 50 -2.57 9.76 26.63
CA LEU A 50 -1.78 8.80 27.39
C LEU A 50 -0.29 8.83 27.04
N VAL A 51 0.12 9.54 25.99
CA VAL A 51 1.51 9.45 25.53
C VAL A 51 2.12 10.81 25.23
N ASN A 52 3.38 10.96 25.63
CA ASN A 52 4.21 12.05 25.18
C ASN A 52 4.63 11.80 23.71
N PRO A 53 4.26 12.69 22.76
CA PRO A 53 4.57 12.50 21.34
C PRO A 53 6.07 12.45 21.05
N VAL A 54 6.91 13.14 21.84
CA VAL A 54 8.37 13.15 21.66
C VAL A 54 8.94 11.77 21.96
N HIS A 55 8.62 11.21 23.12
CA HIS A 55 9.09 9.87 23.52
C HIS A 55 8.56 8.78 22.59
N LEU A 56 7.33 8.93 22.08
CA LEU A 56 6.76 8.01 21.11
C LEU A 56 7.57 7.98 19.81
N VAL A 57 7.93 9.15 19.27
CA VAL A 57 8.74 9.25 18.04
C VAL A 57 10.14 8.69 18.27
N GLU A 58 10.77 9.01 19.39
CA GLU A 58 12.10 8.47 19.76
C GLU A 58 12.09 6.94 19.82
N LEU A 59 11.10 6.35 20.52
CA LEU A 59 10.93 4.90 20.61
C LEU A 59 10.76 4.27 19.22
N LEU A 60 9.89 4.83 18.39
CA LEU A 60 9.62 4.30 17.05
C LEU A 60 10.86 4.41 16.14
N GLN A 61 11.62 5.49 16.28
CA GLN A 61 12.86 5.70 15.54
C GLN A 61 13.95 4.72 15.97
N GLU A 62 14.14 4.51 17.28
CA GLU A 62 15.13 3.59 17.84
C GLU A 62 14.84 2.13 17.45
N ARG A 63 13.57 1.70 17.59
CA ARG A 63 13.17 0.31 17.32
C ARG A 63 13.07 -0.02 15.84
N PHE A 64 12.48 0.87 15.04
CA PHE A 64 12.08 0.55 13.68
C PHE A 64 12.85 1.33 12.61
N GLN A 65 13.78 2.22 12.97
CA GLN A 65 14.67 2.93 12.04
C GLN A 65 13.92 3.64 10.89
N GLY A 66 12.71 4.15 11.15
CA GLY A 66 11.86 4.79 10.14
C GLY A 66 10.91 3.85 9.38
N HIS A 67 10.93 2.54 9.66
CA HIS A 67 9.98 1.57 9.13
C HIS A 67 8.64 1.58 9.90
N TYR A 68 8.04 2.76 10.08
CA TYR A 68 6.76 2.92 10.75
C TYR A 68 5.92 4.02 10.07
N LYS A 69 4.60 4.00 10.29
CA LYS A 69 3.70 5.08 9.87
C LYS A 69 2.84 5.52 11.04
N VAL A 70 2.73 6.82 11.27
CA VAL A 70 1.87 7.38 12.33
C VAL A 70 0.76 8.21 11.70
N LYS A 71 -0.46 8.04 12.18
CA LYS A 71 -1.61 8.88 11.85
C LYS A 71 -2.30 9.32 13.14
N LEU A 72 -2.59 10.60 13.27
CA LEU A 72 -3.42 11.12 14.35
C LEU A 72 -4.86 11.26 13.86
N ARG A 73 -5.82 10.60 14.51
CA ARG A 73 -7.25 10.73 14.23
C ARG A 73 -8.03 10.71 15.53
N ASN A 74 -8.93 11.68 15.73
CA ASN A 74 -9.80 11.75 16.91
C ASN A 74 -9.02 11.60 18.23
N ASP A 75 -7.90 12.33 18.38
CA ASP A 75 -7.02 12.23 19.56
C ASP A 75 -6.46 10.81 19.82
N ASN A 76 -6.36 9.97 18.79
CA ASN A 76 -5.74 8.66 18.87
C ASN A 76 -4.62 8.57 17.83
N TYR A 77 -3.45 8.11 18.26
CA TYR A 77 -2.36 7.71 17.38
C TYR A 77 -2.62 6.31 16.84
N PHE A 78 -2.58 6.19 15.52
CA PHE A 78 -2.62 4.92 14.77
C PHE A 78 -1.25 4.70 14.17
N ILE A 79 -0.56 3.66 14.64
CA ILE A 79 0.83 3.39 14.33
C ILE A 79 0.91 2.07 13.58
N SER A 80 1.35 2.09 12.33
CA SER A 80 1.64 0.89 11.54
C SER A 80 3.11 0.54 11.68
N ILE A 81 3.41 -0.63 12.25
CA ILE A 81 4.77 -1.10 12.58
C ILE A 81 4.95 -2.56 12.14
N PRO A 82 6.17 -3.00 11.84
CA PRO A 82 6.43 -4.38 11.39
C PRO A 82 6.28 -5.41 12.51
N GLU A 83 6.43 -5.00 13.78
CA GLU A 83 6.34 -5.86 14.96
C GLU A 83 5.59 -5.13 16.08
N LYS A 84 4.87 -5.87 16.92
CA LYS A 84 4.08 -5.30 18.02
C LYS A 84 4.99 -4.77 19.13
N LEU A 85 4.71 -3.55 19.61
CA LEU A 85 5.36 -3.01 20.81
C LEU A 85 4.92 -3.77 22.06
N THR A 86 5.85 -4.04 22.96
CA THR A 86 5.55 -4.60 24.28
C THR A 86 5.09 -3.50 25.24
N GLN A 87 4.44 -3.88 26.32
CA GLN A 87 4.03 -2.91 27.34
C GLN A 87 5.23 -2.14 27.92
N ASN A 88 6.38 -2.80 28.07
CA ASN A 88 7.61 -2.18 28.58
C ASN A 88 8.19 -1.12 27.64
N ASP A 89 8.01 -1.29 26.32
CA ASP A 89 8.39 -0.25 25.34
C ASP A 89 7.55 1.02 25.53
N LEU A 90 6.25 0.85 25.81
CA LEU A 90 5.31 1.94 26.00
C LEU A 90 5.42 2.64 27.37
N VAL A 91 6.05 2.00 28.37
CA VAL A 91 6.27 2.61 29.70
C VAL A 91 7.02 3.95 29.60
N ARG A 92 7.94 4.08 28.65
CA ARG A 92 8.73 5.30 28.43
C ARG A 92 7.91 6.42 27.76
N CYS A 93 6.77 6.08 27.18
CA CYS A 93 5.91 7.02 26.47
C CYS A 93 4.85 7.66 27.37
N TYR A 94 4.53 7.09 28.54
CA TYR A 94 3.69 7.70 29.57
C TYR A 94 4.46 8.77 30.34
#